data_AF-X1I437-F1
#
_entry.id   AF-X1I437-F1
#
_cell.length_a   1.000
_cell.length_b   1.000
_cell.length_c   1.000
_cell.angle_alpha   90.00
_cell.angle_beta   90.00
_cell.angle_gamma   90.00
#
_symmetry.space_group_name_H-M   'P 1'
#
loop_
_entity.id
_entity.type
_entity.pdbx_description
1 polymer ?
#
loop_
_entity_poly.entity_id
_entity_poly.type
_entity_poly.pdbx_seq_one_letter_code
_entity_poly.pdbx_strand_id
1 'polypeptide(L)'
;MTNYILKRILALIPIMFIVGVFVFFIIHLIPGNPAAMMLGPEATPEEIDAFSRSMGLDRPIPIQFVEWISNVVRGDFGMSLFFQGQPVTRVVYEHFKVTLTLTVLGVILAIILGIITGVIAAINHNNLLDRIIMVITSAGVSIPNFWLGLMLVLFFSIRLSILPPAGFKPLSAGLG
;
A
#
# COMPACT_ATOMS: atom_id res chain seq x y z
N MET A 1 -17.21 19.91 -15.14
CA MET A 1 -16.66 18.60 -14.74
C MET A 1 -15.48 18.17 -15.62
N THR A 2 -15.58 18.20 -16.95
CA THR A 2 -14.46 17.81 -17.86
C THR A 2 -13.17 18.59 -17.64
N ASN A 3 -13.22 19.93 -17.55
CA ASN A 3 -12.03 20.75 -17.25
C ASN A 3 -11.40 20.42 -15.88
N TYR A 4 -12.22 20.02 -14.90
CA TYR A 4 -11.73 19.62 -13.58
C TYR A 4 -11.02 18.26 -13.62
N ILE A 5 -11.62 17.29 -14.31
CA ILE A 5 -11.01 15.97 -14.52
C ILE A 5 -9.69 16.11 -15.27
N LEU A 6 -9.66 16.90 -16.35
CA LEU A 6 -8.45 17.15 -17.11
C LEU A 6 -7.36 17.81 -16.26
N LYS A 7 -7.71 18.82 -15.45
CA LYS A 7 -6.78 19.47 -14.52
C LYS A 7 -6.20 18.48 -13.50
N ARG A 8 -7.02 17.55 -12.99
CA ARG A 8 -6.54 16.48 -12.09
C ARG A 8 -5.60 15.51 -12.80
N ILE A 9 -5.95 15.02 -13.99
CA ILE A 9 -5.10 14.10 -14.76
C ILE A 9 -3.76 14.75 -15.08
N LEU A 10 -3.77 16.01 -15.52
CA LEU A 10 -2.55 16.77 -15.78
C LEU A 10 -1.72 16.98 -14.50
N ALA A 11 -2.36 17.19 -13.35
CA ALA A 11 -1.67 17.30 -12.07
C ALA A 11 -1.05 15.98 -11.61
N LEU A 12 -1.55 14.82 -12.04
CA LEU A 12 -0.94 13.52 -11.72
C LEU A 12 0.44 13.37 -12.37
N ILE A 13 0.67 13.93 -13.55
CA ILE A 13 1.93 13.80 -14.29
C ILE A 13 3.13 14.31 -13.47
N PRO A 14 3.17 15.59 -13.01
CA PRO A 14 4.30 16.08 -12.21
C PRO A 14 4.39 15.37 -10.85
N ILE A 15 3.26 14.98 -10.24
CA ILE A 15 3.27 14.24 -8.97
C ILE A 15 3.94 12.87 -9.15
N MET A 16 3.52 12.10 -10.15
CA MET A 16 4.07 10.78 -10.46
C MET A 16 5.54 10.87 -10.85
N PHE A 17 5.93 11.92 -11.59
CA PHE A 17 7.33 12.16 -11.91
C PHE A 17 8.17 12.41 -10.66
N ILE A 18 7.74 13.32 -9.78
CA ILE A 18 8.44 13.63 -8.53
C ILE A 18 8.55 12.38 -7.66
N VAL A 19 7.44 11.66 -7.45
CA VAL A 19 7.43 10.41 -6.68
C VAL A 19 8.36 9.37 -7.31
N GLY A 20 8.32 9.21 -8.63
CA GLY A 20 9.21 8.30 -9.36
C GLY A 20 10.68 8.62 -9.17
N VAL A 21 11.06 9.91 -9.26
CA VAL A 21 12.42 10.38 -8.97
C VAL A 21 12.83 10.00 -7.55
N PHE A 22 12.01 10.35 -6.55
CA PHE A 22 12.31 10.04 -5.15
C PHE A 22 12.46 8.55 -4.88
N VAL A 23 11.51 7.73 -5.36
CA VAL A 23 11.54 6.27 -5.19
C VAL A 23 12.77 5.67 -5.86
N PHE A 24 13.08 6.10 -7.09
CA PHE A 24 14.25 5.63 -7.81
C PHE A 24 15.55 5.90 -7.01
N PHE A 25 15.74 7.13 -6.52
CA PHE A 25 16.92 7.47 -5.73
C PHE A 25 16.95 6.77 -4.37
N ILE A 26 15.82 6.67 -3.67
CA ILE A 26 15.75 5.96 -2.39
C ILE A 26 16.16 4.50 -2.55
N ILE A 27 15.71 3.82 -3.62
CA ILE A 27 16.10 2.44 -3.90
C ILE A 27 17.61 2.33 -4.14
N HIS A 28 18.22 3.28 -4.87
CA HIS A 28 19.68 3.29 -5.10
C HIS A 28 20.50 3.61 -3.84
N LEU A 29 19.88 4.20 -2.81
CA LEU A 29 20.52 4.43 -1.52
C LEU A 29 20.48 3.19 -0.61
N ILE A 30 19.67 2.19 -0.93
CA ILE A 30 19.63 0.93 -0.17
C ILE A 30 20.95 0.19 -0.43
N PRO A 31 21.75 -0.11 0.60
CA PRO A 31 22.98 -0.87 0.41
C PRO A 31 22.66 -2.30 -0.03
N GLY A 32 23.35 -2.77 -1.07
CA GLY A 32 23.19 -4.12 -1.62
C GLY A 32 23.34 -4.13 -3.14
N ASN A 33 23.59 -5.30 -3.72
CA ASN A 33 23.57 -5.49 -5.17
C ASN A 33 22.20 -6.08 -5.58
N PRO A 34 21.38 -5.35 -6.37
CA PRO A 34 20.08 -5.86 -6.84
C PRO A 34 20.20 -7.19 -7.60
N ALA A 35 21.28 -7.39 -8.38
CA ALA A 35 21.54 -8.64 -9.08
C ALA A 35 21.74 -9.82 -8.10
N ALA A 36 22.52 -9.60 -7.03
CA ALA A 36 22.71 -10.60 -5.99
C ALA A 36 21.40 -10.91 -5.24
N MET A 37 20.56 -9.89 -5.02
CA MET A 37 19.24 -10.10 -4.40
C MET A 37 18.29 -10.92 -5.29
N MET A 38 18.35 -10.75 -6.61
CA MET A 38 17.52 -11.51 -7.55
C MET A 38 18.01 -12.95 -7.74
N LEU A 39 19.33 -13.15 -7.85
CA LEU A 39 19.91 -14.48 -8.07
C LEU A 39 19.96 -15.32 -6.79
N GLY A 40 19.96 -14.68 -5.63
CA GLY A 40 19.99 -15.34 -4.33
C GLY A 40 21.42 -15.59 -3.81
N PRO A 41 21.53 -16.16 -2.60
CA PRO A 41 22.81 -16.25 -1.88
C PRO A 41 23.82 -17.23 -2.48
N GLU A 42 23.38 -18.16 -3.33
CA GLU A 42 24.23 -19.16 -3.98
C GLU A 42 24.88 -18.67 -5.29
N ALA A 43 24.57 -17.43 -5.72
CA ALA A 43 25.05 -16.89 -6.97
C ALA A 43 26.56 -16.59 -6.93
N THR A 44 27.29 -17.06 -7.94
CA THR A 44 28.71 -16.75 -8.09
C THR A 44 28.93 -15.28 -8.46
N PRO A 45 30.08 -14.68 -8.10
CA PRO A 45 30.42 -13.32 -8.52
C PRO A 45 30.30 -13.10 -10.03
N GLU A 46 30.69 -14.10 -10.83
CA GLU A 46 30.62 -14.06 -12.29
C GLU A 46 29.16 -14.01 -12.80
N GLU A 47 28.25 -14.77 -12.18
CA GLU A 47 26.81 -14.74 -12.50
C GLU A 47 26.19 -13.39 -12.11
N ILE A 48 26.58 -12.83 -10.97
CA ILE A 48 26.12 -11.52 -10.50
C ILE A 48 26.57 -10.42 -11.48
N ASP A 49 27.82 -10.43 -11.93
CA ASP A 49 28.35 -9.44 -12.88
C ASP A 49 27.74 -9.59 -14.28
N ALA A 50 27.51 -10.82 -14.73
CA ALA A 50 26.82 -11.08 -15.99
C ALA A 50 25.38 -10.56 -15.95
N PHE A 51 24.65 -10.83 -14.85
CA PHE A 51 23.28 -10.38 -14.68
C PHE A 51 23.16 -8.86 -14.46
N SER A 52 24.12 -8.26 -13.74
CA SER A 52 24.16 -6.80 -13.56
C SER A 52 24.28 -6.07 -14.89
N ARG A 53 25.12 -6.57 -15.80
CA ARG A 53 25.29 -6.04 -17.16
C ARG A 53 24.06 -6.26 -18.03
N SER A 54 23.40 -7.42 -17.94
CA SER A 54 22.19 -7.68 -18.72
C SER A 54 21.01 -6.80 -18.29
N MET A 55 20.96 -6.43 -17.01
CA MET A 55 19.96 -5.53 -16.42
C MET A 55 20.35 -4.04 -16.53
N GLY A 56 21.53 -3.71 -17.04
CA GLY A 56 22.02 -2.34 -17.17
C GLY A 56 22.35 -1.64 -15.85
N LEU A 57 22.54 -2.41 -14.77
CA LEU A 57 22.86 -1.90 -13.43
C LEU A 57 24.26 -1.30 -13.33
N ASP A 58 25.13 -1.61 -14.30
CA ASP A 58 26.48 -1.07 -14.47
C ASP A 58 26.52 0.31 -15.15
N ARG A 59 25.40 0.78 -15.69
CA ARG A 59 25.32 2.06 -16.41
C ARG A 59 25.30 3.24 -15.43
N PRO A 60 25.72 4.44 -15.85
CA PRO A 60 25.52 5.67 -15.06
C PRO A 60 24.07 5.85 -14.61
N ILE A 61 23.86 6.25 -13.35
CA ILE A 61 22.53 6.42 -12.73
C ILE A 61 21.54 7.23 -13.60
N PRO A 62 21.93 8.34 -14.25
CA PRO A 62 20.99 9.09 -15.12
C PRO A 62 20.49 8.26 -16.30
N ILE A 63 21.32 7.38 -16.87
CA ILE A 63 20.94 6.50 -17.98
C ILE A 63 19.94 5.45 -17.49
N GLN A 64 20.22 4.84 -16.33
CA GLN A 64 19.29 3.89 -15.69
C GLN A 64 17.91 4.53 -15.43
N PHE A 65 17.88 5.79 -14.98
CA PHE A 65 16.63 6.51 -14.75
C PHE A 65 15.84 6.75 -16.04
N VAL A 66 16.51 7.18 -17.11
CA VAL A 66 15.87 7.43 -18.42
C VAL A 66 15.33 6.13 -19.03
N GLU A 67 16.08 5.04 -18.93
CA GLU A 67 15.63 3.73 -19.40
C GLU A 67 14.44 3.22 -18.60
N TRP A 68 14.51 3.32 -17.27
CA TRP A 68 13.42 2.93 -16.38
C TRP A 68 12.13 3.71 -16.68
N ILE A 69 12.20 5.05 -16.78
CA ILE A 69 11.00 5.84 -17.06
C ILE A 69 10.45 5.60 -18.46
N SER A 70 11.32 5.36 -19.46
CA SER A 70 10.91 4.99 -20.82
C SER A 70 10.12 3.67 -20.83
N ASN A 71 10.58 2.67 -20.07
CA ASN A 71 9.86 1.39 -19.93
C ASN A 71 8.52 1.58 -19.22
N VAL A 72 8.50 2.34 -18.11
CA VAL A 72 7.27 2.62 -17.36
C VAL A 72 6.21 3.31 -18.22
N VAL A 73 6.59 4.30 -19.05
CA VAL A 73 5.65 4.99 -19.95
C VAL A 73 5.09 4.06 -21.03
N ARG A 74 5.83 3.02 -21.42
CA ARG A 74 5.38 1.97 -22.35
C ARG A 74 4.54 0.89 -21.66
N GLY A 75 4.34 0.97 -20.35
CA GLY A 75 3.62 -0.02 -19.56
C GLY A 75 4.47 -1.21 -19.12
N ASP A 76 5.79 -1.16 -19.32
CA ASP A 76 6.71 -2.15 -18.80
C ASP A 76 7.27 -1.68 -17.45
N PHE A 77 6.76 -2.30 -16.38
CA PHE A 77 7.16 -2.01 -15.00
C PHE A 77 8.28 -2.95 -14.50
N GLY A 78 8.74 -3.88 -15.34
CA GLY A 78 9.76 -4.85 -14.99
C GLY A 78 9.32 -5.91 -13.98
N MET A 79 10.32 -6.54 -13.37
CA MET A 79 10.20 -7.65 -12.43
C MET A 79 10.51 -7.19 -11.00
N SER A 80 9.80 -7.75 -10.04
CA SER A 80 9.92 -7.38 -8.63
C SER A 80 11.11 -8.06 -7.96
N LEU A 81 11.99 -7.27 -7.34
CA LEU A 81 13.11 -7.77 -6.52
C LEU A 81 12.63 -8.49 -5.26
N PHE A 82 11.53 -8.03 -4.67
CA PHE A 82 11.03 -8.52 -3.37
C PHE A 82 10.06 -9.70 -3.50
N PHE A 83 9.46 -9.87 -4.67
CA PHE A 83 8.47 -10.91 -4.94
C PHE A 83 9.00 -11.93 -5.95
N GLN A 84 10.24 -12.40 -5.73
CA GLN A 84 10.86 -13.52 -6.47
C GLN A 84 10.81 -13.34 -8.00
N GLY A 85 11.03 -12.13 -8.48
CA GLY A 85 11.03 -11.84 -9.92
C GLY A 85 9.65 -11.86 -10.57
N GLN A 86 8.54 -11.80 -9.82
CA GLN A 86 7.22 -11.68 -10.44
C GLN A 86 7.04 -10.33 -11.17
N PRO A 87 6.24 -10.26 -12.26
CA PRO A 87 5.92 -9.00 -12.91
C PRO A 87 5.32 -7.99 -11.92
N VAL A 88 5.85 -6.76 -11.90
CA VAL A 88 5.40 -5.72 -10.97
C VAL A 88 3.90 -5.45 -11.13
N THR A 89 3.38 -5.49 -12.36
CA THR A 89 1.94 -5.35 -12.65
C THR A 89 1.08 -6.37 -11.93
N ARG A 90 1.53 -7.63 -11.86
CA ARG A 90 0.84 -8.70 -11.16
C ARG A 90 0.84 -8.47 -9.65
N VAL A 91 2.00 -8.13 -9.08
CA VAL A 91 2.16 -7.83 -7.66
C VAL A 91 1.23 -6.68 -7.26
N VAL A 92 1.27 -5.56 -7.99
CA VAL A 92 0.38 -4.41 -7.76
C VAL A 92 -1.08 -4.80 -7.85
N TYR A 93 -1.46 -5.61 -8.85
CA TYR A 93 -2.84 -6.05 -9.03
C TYR A 93 -3.33 -6.96 -7.90
N GLU A 94 -2.50 -7.89 -7.42
CA GLU A 94 -2.83 -8.76 -6.28
C GLU A 94 -3.04 -7.95 -5.01
N HIS A 95 -2.15 -6.98 -4.72
CA HIS A 95 -2.32 -6.07 -3.60
C HIS A 95 -3.53 -5.15 -3.75
N PHE A 96 -3.78 -4.62 -4.96
CA PHE A 96 -4.93 -3.78 -5.25
C PHE A 96 -6.25 -4.48 -4.91
N LYS A 97 -6.40 -5.77 -5.24
CA LYS A 97 -7.60 -6.55 -4.88
C LYS A 97 -7.81 -6.63 -3.37
N VAL A 98 -6.75 -6.85 -2.61
CA VAL A 98 -6.81 -6.90 -1.15
C VAL A 98 -7.24 -5.54 -0.60
N THR A 99 -6.58 -4.46 -1.02
CA THR A 99 -6.93 -3.10 -0.61
C THR A 99 -8.37 -2.78 -0.96
N LEU A 100 -8.81 -3.06 -2.18
CA LEU A 100 -10.18 -2.80 -2.63
C LEU A 100 -11.19 -3.56 -1.77
N THR A 101 -10.94 -4.84 -1.49
CA THR A 101 -11.83 -5.66 -0.64
C THR A 101 -11.94 -5.07 0.76
N LEU A 102 -10.82 -4.74 1.40
CA LEU A 102 -10.79 -4.16 2.75
C LEU A 102 -11.45 -2.77 2.78
N THR A 103 -11.19 -1.94 1.77
CA THR A 103 -11.79 -0.60 1.66
C THR A 103 -13.31 -0.71 1.51
N VAL A 104 -13.82 -1.57 0.63
CA VAL A 104 -15.26 -1.73 0.41
C VAL A 104 -15.95 -2.20 1.69
N LEU A 105 -15.42 -3.23 2.35
CA LEU A 105 -15.97 -3.72 3.62
C LEU A 105 -15.92 -2.66 4.72
N GLY A 106 -14.79 -1.95 4.84
CA GLY A 106 -14.63 -0.88 5.82
C GLY A 106 -15.60 0.27 5.60
N VAL A 107 -15.81 0.70 4.35
CA VAL A 107 -16.77 1.74 3.99
C VAL A 107 -18.20 1.31 4.29
N ILE A 108 -18.58 0.07 3.96
CA ILE A 108 -19.92 -0.46 4.28
C ILE A 108 -20.16 -0.42 5.78
N LEU A 109 -19.20 -0.92 6.59
CA LEU A 109 -19.31 -0.89 8.04
C LEU A 109 -19.36 0.54 8.59
N ALA A 110 -18.53 1.45 8.07
CA ALA A 110 -18.53 2.85 8.48
C ALA A 110 -19.86 3.55 8.18
N ILE A 111 -20.46 3.27 7.02
CA ILE A 111 -21.77 3.81 6.65
C ILE A 111 -22.85 3.26 7.57
N ILE A 112 -22.90 1.95 7.79
CA ILE A 112 -23.91 1.31 8.65
C ILE A 112 -23.82 1.85 10.08
N LEU A 113 -22.63 1.77 10.70
CA LEU A 113 -22.44 2.21 12.07
C LEU A 113 -22.60 3.72 12.21
N GLY A 114 -22.07 4.49 11.26
CA GLY A 114 -22.15 5.95 11.24
C GLY A 114 -23.57 6.47 11.10
N ILE A 115 -24.38 5.88 10.21
CA ILE A 115 -25.79 6.25 10.08
C ILE A 115 -26.57 5.86 11.33
N ILE A 116 -26.41 4.64 11.86
CA ILE A 116 -27.14 4.18 13.06
C ILE A 116 -26.82 5.09 14.25
N THR A 117 -25.53 5.27 14.56
CA THR A 117 -25.10 6.10 15.70
C THR A 117 -25.45 7.58 15.50
N GLY A 118 -25.33 8.09 14.26
CA GLY A 118 -25.71 9.46 13.93
C GLY A 118 -27.21 9.74 14.08
N VAL A 119 -28.07 8.82 13.61
CA VAL A 119 -29.53 8.94 13.79
C VAL A 119 -29.91 8.83 15.26
N ILE A 120 -29.32 7.88 16.01
CA ILE A 120 -29.57 7.73 17.44
C ILE A 120 -29.19 9.01 18.18
N ALA A 121 -27.99 9.56 17.95
CA ALA A 121 -27.54 10.79 18.58
C ALA A 121 -28.46 11.99 18.24
N ALA A 122 -28.88 12.10 16.98
CA ALA A 122 -29.77 13.19 16.54
C ALA A 122 -31.16 13.15 17.20
N ILE A 123 -31.77 11.97 17.33
CA ILE A 123 -33.08 11.82 18.00
C ILE A 123 -32.95 12.06 19.52
N ASN A 124 -31.78 11.77 20.07
CA ASN A 124 -31.48 11.85 21.50
C ASN A 124 -30.74 13.14 21.88
N HIS A 125 -30.90 14.20 21.10
CA HIS A 125 -30.08 15.40 21.22
C HIS A 125 -30.02 15.96 22.65
N ASN A 126 -28.80 16.32 23.09
CA ASN A 126 -28.48 16.84 24.43
C ASN A 126 -28.71 15.89 25.61
N ASN A 127 -29.10 14.63 25.38
CA ASN A 127 -29.19 13.64 26.44
C ASN A 127 -27.85 12.91 26.66
N LEU A 128 -27.82 12.01 27.65
CA LEU A 128 -26.61 11.26 28.00
C LEU A 128 -26.10 10.37 26.86
N LEU A 129 -27.01 9.77 26.07
CA LEU A 129 -26.65 8.87 24.98
C LEU A 129 -25.99 9.63 23.82
N ASP A 130 -26.51 10.80 23.45
CA ASP A 130 -25.87 11.72 22.49
C ASP A 130 -24.45 12.08 22.94
N ARG A 131 -24.29 12.51 24.20
CA ARG A 131 -22.97 12.84 24.75
C ARG A 131 -21.98 11.66 24.71
N ILE A 132 -22.42 10.45 25.05
CA ILE A 132 -21.56 9.26 24.98
C ILE A 132 -21.13 8.97 23.54
N ILE A 133 -22.07 9.00 22.59
CA ILE A 133 -21.77 8.78 21.17
C ILE A 133 -20.78 9.83 20.66
N MET A 134 -21.01 11.10 20.99
CA MET A 134 -20.13 12.20 20.61
C MET A 134 -18.72 12.05 21.18
N VAL A 135 -18.57 11.61 22.43
CA VAL A 135 -17.26 11.34 23.04
C VAL A 135 -16.56 10.18 22.33
N ILE A 136 -17.26 9.08 22.07
CA ILE A 136 -16.69 7.91 21.38
C ILE A 136 -16.25 8.28 19.95
N THR A 137 -17.10 8.97 19.19
CA THR A 137 -16.78 9.42 17.83
C THR A 137 -15.59 10.38 17.83
N SER A 138 -15.56 11.34 18.76
CA SER A 138 -14.45 12.29 18.87
C SER A 138 -13.14 11.60 19.23
N ALA A 139 -13.17 10.63 20.15
CA ALA A 139 -12.01 9.82 20.48
C ALA A 139 -11.53 9.01 19.26
N GLY A 140 -12.45 8.36 18.53
CA GLY A 140 -12.12 7.60 17.33
C GLY A 140 -11.45 8.43 16.24
N VAL A 141 -11.90 9.67 16.02
CA VAL A 141 -11.32 10.59 15.02
C VAL A 141 -9.98 11.16 15.49
N SER A 142 -9.79 11.32 16.81
CA SER A 142 -8.58 11.94 17.37
C SER A 142 -7.40 10.96 17.50
N ILE A 143 -7.68 9.66 17.57
CA ILE A 143 -6.64 8.64 17.70
C ILE A 143 -5.96 8.42 16.33
N PRO A 144 -4.62 8.38 16.26
CA PRO A 144 -3.93 8.03 15.03
C PRO A 144 -4.30 6.63 14.55
N ASN A 145 -4.73 6.51 13.28
CA ASN A 145 -5.18 5.24 12.69
C ASN A 145 -4.16 4.10 12.86
N PHE A 146 -2.86 4.38 12.71
CA PHE A 146 -1.81 3.37 12.88
C PHE A 146 -1.78 2.82 14.32
N TRP A 147 -1.94 3.70 15.31
CA TRP A 147 -1.89 3.34 16.72
C TRP A 147 -3.13 2.53 17.10
N LEU A 148 -4.31 2.96 16.64
CA LEU A 148 -5.54 2.21 16.83
C LEU A 148 -5.44 0.82 16.23
N GLY A 149 -4.93 0.72 14.99
CA GLY A 149 -4.69 -0.57 14.33
C GLY A 149 -3.77 -1.48 15.15
N LEU A 150 -2.65 -0.97 15.67
CA LEU A 150 -1.74 -1.74 16.52
C LEU A 150 -2.38 -2.18 17.84
N MET A 151 -3.17 -1.30 18.48
CA MET A 151 -3.90 -1.65 19.72
C MET A 151 -4.95 -2.73 19.47
N LEU A 152 -5.66 -2.67 18.34
CA LEU A 152 -6.61 -3.71 17.94
C LEU A 152 -5.91 -5.06 17.72
N VAL A 153 -4.76 -5.07 17.04
CA VAL A 153 -3.95 -6.30 16.87
C VAL A 153 -3.50 -6.84 18.23
N LEU A 154 -2.97 -5.99 19.12
CA LEU A 154 -2.54 -6.41 20.45
C LEU A 154 -3.70 -7.03 21.24
N PHE A 155 -4.87 -6.40 21.20
CA PHE A 155 -6.02 -6.87 21.96
C PHE A 155 -6.63 -8.15 21.36
N PHE A 156 -6.98 -8.16 20.07
CA PHE A 156 -7.71 -9.26 19.45
C PHE A 156 -6.81 -10.44 19.04
N SER A 157 -5.59 -10.18 18.60
CA SER A 157 -4.69 -11.22 18.10
C SER A 157 -3.72 -11.73 19.17
N ILE A 158 -3.17 -10.86 20.02
CA ILE A 158 -2.16 -11.28 21.00
C ILE A 158 -2.81 -11.65 22.35
N ARG A 159 -3.71 -10.81 22.86
CA ARG A 159 -4.32 -11.03 24.18
C ARG A 159 -5.47 -12.03 24.14
N LEU A 160 -6.37 -11.89 23.17
CA LEU A 160 -7.53 -12.78 23.02
C LEU A 160 -7.26 -13.99 22.12
N SER A 161 -6.24 -13.92 21.25
CA SER A 161 -5.87 -15.00 20.31
C SER A 161 -7.03 -15.48 19.41
N ILE A 162 -7.96 -14.59 19.10
CA ILE A 162 -9.14 -14.91 18.26
C ILE A 162 -8.82 -14.72 16.77
N LEU A 163 -7.86 -13.84 16.44
CA LEU A 163 -7.48 -13.51 15.07
C LEU A 163 -5.96 -13.64 14.88
N PRO A 164 -5.47 -14.02 13.68
CA PRO A 164 -4.04 -13.97 13.40
C PRO A 164 -3.53 -12.52 13.44
N PRO A 165 -2.28 -12.28 13.87
CA PRO A 165 -1.72 -10.93 13.96
C PRO A 165 -1.34 -10.33 12.60
N ALA A 166 -1.15 -11.16 11.58
CA ALA A 166 -0.82 -10.75 10.21
C ALA A 166 -1.25 -11.81 9.20
N GLY A 167 -1.32 -11.41 7.93
CA GLY A 167 -1.70 -12.28 6.81
C GLY A 167 -3.02 -11.86 6.17
N PHE A 168 -3.25 -12.32 4.95
CA PHE A 168 -4.50 -12.12 4.22
C PHE A 168 -5.07 -13.46 3.78
N LYS A 169 -6.34 -13.70 4.14
CA LYS A 169 -7.11 -14.84 3.65
C LYS A 169 -8.22 -14.31 2.74
N PRO A 170 -8.32 -14.76 1.48
CA PRO A 170 -9.42 -14.37 0.61
C PRO A 170 -10.77 -14.72 1.23
N LEU A 171 -11.79 -13.88 1.03
CA LEU A 171 -13.15 -14.12 1.52
C LEU A 171 -13.71 -15.47 1.05
N SER A 172 -13.31 -15.94 -0.13
CA SER A 172 -13.68 -17.25 -0.67
C SER A 172 -13.18 -18.42 0.18
N ALA A 173 -12.17 -18.21 1.01
CA ALA A 173 -11.61 -19.23 1.90
C ALA A 173 -12.17 -19.14 3.35
N GLY A 174 -13.19 -18.30 3.58
CA GLY A 174 -13.88 -18.15 4.87
C GLY A 174 -13.35 -17.03 5.77
N LEU A 175 -14.07 -16.76 6.86
CA LEU A 175 -13.72 -15.78 7.89
C LEU A 175 -12.88 -16.49 8.97
N GLY A 176 -11.55 -16.53 8.81
CA GLY A 176 -10.62 -17.16 9.77
C GLY A 176 -9.43 -17.78 9.08
#